data_AF-A0A7K4JR22-F1
#
_entry.id   AF-A0A7K4JR22-F1
#
_cell.length_a   1.000
_cell.length_b   1.000
_cell.length_c   1.000
_cell.angle_alpha   90.00
_cell.angle_beta   90.00
_cell.angle_gamma   90.00
#
_symmetry.space_group_name_H-M   'P 1'
#
loop_
_entity.id
_entity.type
_entity.pdbx_description
1 polymer ?
#
loop_
_entity_poly.entity_id
_entity_poly.type
_entity_poly.pdbx_seq_one_letter_code
_entity_poly.pdbx_strand_id
1 'polypeptide(L)'
;CQCPNGMTLDASGRTCLDIRLESCYLQHEDEQCTAQIPGRHRMDACCCSVGAAWGFECEECPLKGTPEFEALCPRGSGFSTKIEITGKPFSKDINECKMVPSLCTHGKCRNTIGSFKCRCDSGFALDSEERNCT
;
A
#
# COMPACT_ATOMS: atom_id res chain seq x y z
N CYS A 1 -21.09 14.93 -8.25
CA CYS A 1 -20.38 14.68 -6.98
C CYS A 1 -19.32 15.76 -6.80
N GLN A 2 -19.19 16.35 -5.61
CA GLN A 2 -17.99 17.14 -5.26
C GLN A 2 -17.07 16.21 -4.49
N CYS A 3 -15.80 16.15 -4.91
CA CYS A 3 -14.82 15.31 -4.22
C CYS A 3 -14.17 16.06 -3.07
N PRO A 4 -13.83 15.36 -1.97
CA PRO A 4 -12.97 15.90 -0.92
C PRO A 4 -11.62 16.38 -1.47
N ASN A 5 -10.92 17.22 -0.72
CA ASN A 5 -9.63 17.79 -1.11
C ASN A 5 -8.65 16.69 -1.57
N GLY A 6 -8.01 16.90 -2.72
CA GLY A 6 -7.01 15.97 -3.29
C GLY A 6 -7.57 14.84 -4.15
N MET A 7 -8.89 14.61 -4.17
CA MET A 7 -9.52 13.58 -4.99
C MET A 7 -10.06 14.13 -6.31
N THR A 8 -9.98 13.30 -7.35
CA THR A 8 -10.46 13.62 -8.71
C THR A 8 -11.63 12.71 -9.07
N LEU A 9 -12.64 13.22 -9.78
CA LEU A 9 -13.73 12.38 -10.27
C LEU A 9 -13.23 11.39 -11.32
N ASP A 10 -13.78 10.18 -11.29
CA ASP A 10 -13.60 9.19 -12.34
C ASP A 10 -14.28 9.61 -13.66
N ALA A 11 -14.01 8.90 -14.75
CA ALA A 11 -14.59 9.20 -16.07
C ALA A 11 -16.14 9.18 -16.10
N SER A 12 -16.78 8.45 -15.18
CA SER A 12 -18.24 8.45 -15.04
C SER A 12 -18.80 9.61 -14.21
N GLY A 13 -17.94 10.36 -13.51
CA GLY A 13 -18.34 11.49 -12.65
C GLY A 13 -19.05 11.08 -11.36
N ARG A 14 -18.98 9.80 -10.98
CA ARG A 14 -19.73 9.24 -9.83
C ARG A 14 -18.86 8.94 -8.63
N THR A 15 -17.59 8.62 -8.87
CA THR A 15 -16.66 8.14 -7.85
C THR A 15 -15.50 9.11 -7.70
N CYS A 16 -15.12 9.41 -6.46
CA CYS A 16 -13.95 10.22 -6.14
C CYS A 16 -12.75 9.33 -5.94
N LEU A 17 -11.66 9.64 -6.63
CA LEU A 17 -10.46 8.83 -6.69
C LEU A 17 -9.26 9.65 -6.29
N ASP A 18 -8.47 9.11 -5.37
CA ASP A 18 -7.12 9.62 -5.17
C ASP A 18 -6.19 9.06 -6.25
N ILE A 19 -5.81 9.93 -7.19
CA ILE A 19 -4.87 9.65 -8.29
C ILE A 19 -3.49 10.28 -8.03
N ARG A 20 -3.27 10.89 -6.87
CA ARG A 20 -2.00 11.50 -6.51
C ARG A 20 -0.93 10.42 -6.37
N LEU A 21 0.29 10.79 -6.73
CA LEU A 21 1.48 9.95 -6.60
C LEU A 21 2.47 10.69 -5.71
N GLU A 22 2.61 10.24 -4.48
CA GLU A 22 3.45 10.88 -3.46
C GLU A 22 4.34 9.86 -2.73
N SER A 23 5.10 10.33 -1.75
CA SER A 23 5.96 9.50 -0.91
C SER A 23 5.15 8.50 -0.10
N CYS A 24 5.68 7.28 0.05
CA CYS A 24 5.15 6.29 0.97
C CYS A 24 6.25 5.93 1.97
N TYR A 25 5.89 5.68 3.22
CA TYR A 25 6.81 5.46 4.32
C TYR A 25 6.45 4.18 5.05
N LEU A 26 7.46 3.40 5.47
CA LEU A 26 7.25 2.15 6.19
C LEU A 26 7.01 2.36 7.69
N GLN A 27 7.34 3.54 8.21
CA GLN A 27 7.29 3.87 9.62
C GLN A 27 6.73 5.28 9.82
N HIS A 28 5.91 5.43 10.86
CA HIS A 28 5.32 6.69 11.31
C HIS A 28 5.34 6.70 12.84
N GLU A 29 6.14 7.60 13.44
CA GLU A 29 6.24 7.80 14.89
C GLU A 29 6.26 9.31 15.17
N ASP A 30 5.45 9.78 16.13
CA ASP A 30 5.40 11.19 16.59
C ASP A 30 5.35 12.24 15.45
N GLU A 31 4.43 12.06 14.50
CA GLU A 31 4.26 12.93 13.31
C GLU A 31 5.47 12.93 12.34
N GLN A 32 6.40 11.99 12.49
CA GLN A 32 7.56 11.86 11.64
C GLN A 32 7.51 10.57 10.81
N CYS A 33 7.57 10.75 9.50
CA CYS A 33 7.66 9.68 8.52
C CYS A 33 9.11 9.27 8.30
N THR A 34 9.43 7.99 8.48
CA THR A 34 10.77 7.45 8.23
C THR A 34 10.72 6.24 7.32
N ALA A 35 11.89 5.74 6.89
CA ALA A 35 12.00 4.61 5.96
C ALA A 35 11.15 4.79 4.69
N GLN A 36 11.42 5.89 3.96
CA GLN A 36 10.76 6.20 2.69
C GLN A 36 10.97 5.07 1.67
N ILE A 37 9.88 4.63 1.07
CA ILE A 37 9.86 3.66 -0.02
C ILE A 37 10.27 4.36 -1.32
N PRO A 38 11.22 3.80 -2.11
CA PRO A 38 11.61 4.39 -3.39
C PRO A 38 10.44 4.58 -4.36
N GLY A 39 10.44 5.73 -5.04
CA GLY A 39 9.42 6.09 -6.03
C GLY A 39 8.25 6.88 -5.45
N ARG A 40 7.23 7.07 -6.27
CA ARG A 40 5.98 7.74 -5.89
C ARG A 40 4.82 6.79 -6.10
N HIS A 41 3.96 6.66 -5.09
CA HIS A 41 2.91 5.66 -5.01
C HIS A 41 1.57 6.33 -4.74
N ARG A 42 0.48 5.69 -5.14
CA ARG A 42 -0.86 6.12 -4.74
C ARG A 42 -1.10 5.77 -3.28
N MET A 43 -2.00 6.51 -2.63
CA MET A 43 -2.35 6.26 -1.23
C MET A 43 -2.84 4.83 -1.02
N ASP A 44 -3.68 4.31 -1.92
CA ASP A 44 -4.15 2.92 -1.87
C ASP A 44 -3.01 1.90 -2.05
N ALA A 45 -2.06 2.15 -2.97
CA ALA A 45 -0.90 1.29 -3.14
C ALA A 45 0.05 1.29 -1.93
N CYS A 46 0.11 2.40 -1.19
CA CYS A 46 0.90 2.55 0.02
C CYS A 46 0.22 1.88 1.23
N CYS A 47 -0.96 2.39 1.61
CA CYS A 47 -1.64 2.04 2.85
C CYS A 47 -2.38 0.70 2.79
N CYS A 48 -2.80 0.24 1.61
CA CYS A 48 -3.35 -1.11 1.48
C CYS A 48 -2.25 -2.18 1.46
N SER A 49 -0.96 -1.82 1.56
CA SER A 49 0.15 -2.77 1.55
C SER A 49 0.93 -2.72 2.88
N VAL A 50 2.20 -2.32 2.83
CA VAL A 50 3.14 -2.26 3.95
C VAL A 50 3.43 -0.83 4.43
N GLY A 51 2.85 0.18 3.79
CA GLY A 51 3.02 1.57 4.18
C GLY A 51 2.34 1.88 5.51
N ALA A 52 3.01 2.68 6.33
CA ALA A 52 2.50 3.25 7.58
C ALA A 52 2.01 4.69 7.40
N ALA A 53 2.58 5.44 6.46
CA ALA A 53 2.17 6.81 6.16
C ALA A 53 2.44 7.17 4.69
N TRP A 54 1.74 8.20 4.21
CA TRP A 54 1.74 8.61 2.81
C TRP A 54 1.67 10.13 2.65
N GLY A 55 2.28 10.65 1.59
CA GLY A 55 2.16 12.05 1.20
C GLY A 55 3.31 12.95 1.67
N PHE A 56 3.30 14.20 1.20
CA PHE A 56 4.24 15.24 1.63
C PHE A 56 4.02 15.64 3.09
N GLU A 57 2.76 15.70 3.53
CA GLU A 57 2.37 16.05 4.91
C GLU A 57 2.43 14.86 5.88
N CYS A 58 2.92 13.69 5.44
CA CYS A 58 3.07 12.52 6.29
C CYS A 58 1.73 12.06 6.91
N GLU A 59 0.70 11.89 6.07
CA GLU A 59 -0.61 11.41 6.52
C GLU A 59 -0.51 9.94 6.96
N GLU A 60 -0.90 9.65 8.20
CA GLU A 60 -0.93 8.27 8.72
C GLU A 60 -1.91 7.41 7.94
N CYS A 61 -1.50 6.19 7.59
CA CYS A 61 -2.37 5.24 6.93
C CYS A 61 -3.51 4.80 7.86
N PRO A 62 -4.74 4.62 7.35
CA PRO A 62 -5.86 4.22 8.19
C PRO A 62 -5.63 2.83 8.79
N LEU A 63 -6.02 2.67 10.06
CA LEU A 63 -5.83 1.42 10.80
C LEU A 63 -6.67 0.29 10.19
N LYS A 64 -6.07 -0.90 10.06
CA LYS A 64 -6.75 -2.08 9.51
C LYS A 64 -7.99 -2.42 10.32
N GLY A 65 -9.12 -2.63 9.64
CA GLY A 65 -10.42 -2.92 10.27
C GLY A 65 -11.24 -1.68 10.63
N THR A 66 -10.76 -0.48 10.33
CA THR A 66 -11.56 0.76 10.43
C THR A 66 -12.37 1.00 9.16
N PRO A 67 -13.50 1.74 9.23
CA PRO A 67 -14.27 2.15 8.06
C PRO A 67 -13.43 2.92 7.02
N GLU A 68 -12.48 3.74 7.48
CA GLU A 68 -11.57 4.50 6.64
C GLU A 68 -10.66 3.57 5.83
N PHE A 69 -10.14 2.50 6.46
CA PHE A 69 -9.36 1.48 5.78
C PHE A 69 -10.21 0.69 4.77
N GLU A 70 -11.43 0.30 5.12
CA GLU A 70 -12.32 -0.44 4.21
C GLU A 70 -12.72 0.40 2.99
N ALA A 71 -12.91 1.70 3.16
CA ALA A 71 -13.18 2.63 2.07
C ALA A 71 -11.97 2.78 1.12
N LEU A 72 -10.76 2.86 1.66
CA LEU A 72 -9.53 2.95 0.88
C LEU A 72 -9.15 1.62 0.20
N CYS A 73 -9.35 0.51 0.93
CA CYS A 73 -8.92 -0.84 0.58
C CYS A 73 -10.14 -1.79 0.51
N PRO A 74 -11.03 -1.65 -0.48
CA PRO A 74 -12.29 -2.39 -0.56
C PRO A 74 -12.13 -3.90 -0.76
N ARG A 75 -10.93 -4.36 -1.15
CA ARG A 75 -10.56 -5.78 -1.22
C ARG A 75 -9.67 -6.25 -0.06
N GLY A 76 -9.46 -5.40 0.93
CA GLY A 76 -8.49 -5.62 2.00
C GLY A 76 -7.05 -5.32 1.57
N SER A 77 -6.10 -5.74 2.39
CA SER A 77 -4.67 -5.54 2.14
C SER A 77 -4.17 -6.30 0.90
N GLY A 78 -3.08 -5.82 0.31
CA GLY A 78 -2.39 -6.41 -0.85
C GLY A 78 -2.95 -5.98 -2.22
N PHE A 79 -3.97 -5.12 -2.26
CA PHE A 79 -4.61 -4.69 -3.50
C PHE A 79 -4.75 -3.18 -3.59
N SER A 80 -4.45 -2.63 -4.77
CA SER A 80 -4.73 -1.25 -5.16
C SER A 80 -5.92 -1.20 -6.09
N THR A 81 -6.72 -0.13 -6.01
CA THR A 81 -7.89 0.05 -6.86
C THR A 81 -7.44 0.64 -8.19
N LYS A 82 -7.50 -0.14 -9.27
CA LYS A 82 -7.33 0.37 -10.63
C LYS A 82 -8.68 0.68 -11.25
N ILE A 83 -8.75 1.82 -11.90
CA ILE A 83 -9.92 2.20 -12.69
C ILE A 83 -9.49 2.24 -14.14
N GLU A 84 -9.94 1.22 -14.85
CA GLU A 84 -9.79 1.18 -16.30
C GLU A 84 -10.90 2.01 -16.97
N ILE A 85 -10.65 2.35 -18.23
CA ILE A 85 -11.52 3.14 -19.13
C ILE A 85 -12.93 2.51 -19.27
N THR A 86 -13.10 1.25 -18.86
CA THR A 86 -14.38 0.51 -18.89
C THR A 86 -15.33 0.88 -17.75
N GLY A 87 -14.92 1.70 -16.78
CA GLY A 87 -15.78 2.17 -15.70
C GLY A 87 -16.04 1.14 -14.59
N LYS A 88 -15.42 -0.05 -14.64
CA LYS A 88 -15.51 -1.06 -13.58
C LYS A 88 -14.24 -1.02 -12.71
N PRO A 89 -14.33 -0.73 -11.40
CA PRO A 89 -13.18 -0.80 -10.52
C PRO A 89 -12.68 -2.25 -10.46
N PHE A 90 -11.40 -2.46 -10.77
CA PHE A 90 -10.73 -3.74 -10.64
C PHE A 90 -9.54 -3.61 -9.69
N SER A 91 -9.36 -4.62 -8.85
CA SER A 91 -8.29 -4.61 -7.85
C SER A 91 -7.03 -5.21 -8.45
N LYS A 92 -5.95 -4.45 -8.47
CA LYS A 92 -4.64 -4.92 -8.90
C LYS A 92 -3.80 -5.27 -7.67
N ASP A 93 -3.26 -6.47 -7.68
CA ASP A 93 -2.22 -6.92 -6.76
C ASP A 93 -1.07 -5.91 -6.66
N ILE A 94 -0.72 -5.55 -5.42
CA ILE A 94 0.43 -4.70 -5.12
C ILE A 94 1.65 -5.61 -5.02
N ASN A 95 2.70 -5.29 -5.77
CA ASN A 95 3.92 -6.09 -5.71
C ASN A 95 4.89 -5.50 -4.69
N GLU A 96 4.83 -6.00 -3.46
CA GLU A 96 5.63 -5.47 -2.36
C GLU A 96 7.12 -5.66 -2.60
N CYS A 97 7.51 -6.75 -3.27
CA CYS A 97 8.91 -7.02 -3.59
C CYS A 97 9.53 -6.00 -4.56
N LYS A 98 8.70 -5.40 -5.42
CA LYS A 98 9.14 -4.32 -6.33
C LYS A 98 9.07 -2.96 -5.66
N MET A 99 8.08 -2.77 -4.78
CA MET A 99 7.87 -1.54 -4.05
C MET A 99 8.98 -1.33 -3.01
N VAL A 100 9.30 -2.37 -2.24
CA VAL A 100 10.28 -2.36 -1.16
C VAL A 100 11.30 -3.48 -1.39
N PRO A 101 12.45 -3.18 -2.01
CA PRO A 101 13.49 -4.19 -2.23
C PRO A 101 14.05 -4.78 -0.92
N SER A 102 14.01 -4.04 0.18
CA SER A 102 14.54 -4.40 1.50
C SER A 102 13.51 -5.02 2.45
N LEU A 103 12.36 -5.48 1.93
CA LEU A 103 11.24 -5.96 2.75
C LEU A 103 11.57 -7.22 3.56
N CYS A 104 12.36 -8.14 2.96
CA CYS A 104 12.78 -9.38 3.60
C CYS A 104 14.21 -9.22 4.11
N THR A 105 14.37 -8.95 5.40
CA THR A 105 15.71 -8.98 6.02
C THR A 105 16.23 -10.41 5.96
N HIS A 106 17.49 -10.63 5.56
CA HIS A 106 18.10 -11.97 5.45
C HIS A 106 17.35 -13.00 4.57
N GLY A 107 16.70 -12.52 3.49
CA GLY A 107 16.03 -13.42 2.57
C GLY A 107 15.68 -12.76 1.23
N LYS A 108 14.90 -13.50 0.44
CA LYS A 108 14.40 -13.06 -0.88
C LYS A 108 12.89 -12.91 -0.85
N CYS A 109 12.41 -11.76 -1.28
CA CYS A 109 10.97 -11.51 -1.39
C CYS A 109 10.36 -12.26 -2.58
N ARG A 110 9.22 -12.90 -2.35
CA ARG A 110 8.39 -13.53 -3.38
C ARG A 110 6.98 -12.98 -3.32
N ASN A 111 6.60 -12.27 -4.38
CA ASN A 111 5.24 -11.74 -4.52
C ASN A 111 4.21 -12.86 -4.63
N THR A 112 3.07 -12.71 -3.98
CA THR A 112 1.91 -13.59 -4.11
C THR A 112 0.67 -12.73 -4.38
N ILE A 113 -0.48 -13.34 -4.72
CA ILE A 113 -1.69 -12.53 -4.96
C ILE A 113 -2.26 -12.09 -3.60
N GLY A 114 -2.32 -10.79 -3.37
CA GLY A 114 -2.85 -10.17 -2.14
C GLY A 114 -1.89 -10.15 -0.95
N SER A 115 -0.64 -10.56 -1.14
CA SER A 115 0.42 -10.53 -0.11
C SER A 115 1.78 -10.84 -0.73
N PHE A 116 2.83 -10.85 0.06
CA PHE A 116 4.12 -11.44 -0.28
C PHE A 116 4.52 -12.50 0.75
N LYS A 117 5.58 -13.26 0.43
CA LYS A 117 6.28 -14.15 1.37
C LYS A 117 7.78 -13.92 1.27
N CYS A 118 8.48 -14.02 2.39
CA CYS A 118 9.94 -14.07 2.39
C CYS A 118 10.41 -15.52 2.22
N ARG A 119 11.52 -15.70 1.50
CA ARG A 119 12.28 -16.94 1.49
C ARG A 119 13.59 -16.67 2.21
N CYS A 120 13.71 -17.18 3.43
CA CYS A 120 14.88 -16.97 4.27
C CYS A 120 16.10 -17.71 3.73
N ASP A 121 17.27 -17.09 3.91
CA ASP A 121 18.55 -17.74 3.68
C ASP A 121 18.81 -18.81 4.76
N SER A 122 19.76 -19.72 4.49
CA SER A 122 20.08 -20.80 5.42
C SER A 122 20.51 -20.26 6.78
N GLY A 123 19.83 -20.69 7.85
CA GLY A 123 20.11 -20.26 9.23
C GLY A 123 19.09 -19.27 9.82
N PHE A 124 18.17 -18.75 9.00
CA PHE A 124 17.08 -17.88 9.45
C PHE A 124 15.73 -18.57 9.31
N ALA A 125 14.78 -18.22 10.17
CA ALA A 125 13.41 -18.74 10.15
C ALA A 125 12.40 -17.62 9.83
N LEU A 126 11.25 -18.00 9.28
CA LEU A 126 10.15 -17.05 9.08
C LEU A 126 9.54 -16.64 10.42
N ASP A 127 9.17 -15.36 10.52
CA ASP A 127 8.35 -14.86 11.61
C ASP A 127 6.91 -15.43 11.55
N SER A 128 6.11 -15.13 12.58
CA SER A 128 4.72 -15.60 12.67
C SER A 128 3.81 -15.08 11.55
N GLU A 129 4.22 -14.01 10.85
CA GLU A 129 3.47 -13.43 9.74
C GLU A 129 3.98 -13.90 8.37
N GLU A 130 5.04 -14.71 8.31
CA GLU A 130 5.77 -15.12 7.10
C GLU A 130 6.30 -13.95 6.24
N ARG A 131 6.51 -12.79 6.87
CA ARG A 131 6.82 -11.50 6.23
C ARG A 131 8.22 -10.99 6.53
N ASN A 132 8.93 -11.59 7.47
CA ASN A 132 10.32 -11.30 7.73
C ASN A 132 11.08 -12.59 8.12
N CYS A 133 12.42 -12.55 8.02
CA CYS A 133 13.28 -13.63 8.48
C CYS A 133 14.06 -13.18 9.72
N THR A 134 14.00 -13.99 10.77
CA THR A 134 14.64 -13.76 12.08
C THR A 134 15.58 -14.89 12.47
#